data_AF-A0A916R1T2-F1
#
_entry.id   AF-A0A916R1T2-F1
#
_cell.length_a   1.000
_cell.length_b   1.000
_cell.length_c   1.000
_cell.angle_alpha   90.00
_cell.angle_beta   90.00
_cell.angle_gamma   90.00
#
_symmetry.space_group_name_H-M   'P 1'
#
loop_
_entity.id
_entity.type
_entity.pdbx_description
1 polymer ?
#
loop_
_entity_poly.entity_id
_entity_poly.type
_entity_poly.pdbx_seq_one_letter_code
_entity_poly.pdbx_strand_id
1 'polypeptide(L)' 'MIQTVIVVVITSNLELAEAPGNVLLPKKATELPRDSVANVSQVITIDKLFLEERVGS' A
#
# COMPACT_ATOMS: atom_id res chain seq x y z
N MET A 1 2.58 -9.85 23.23
CA MET A 1 3.01 -9.62 21.83
C MET A 1 2.39 -8.33 21.32
N ILE A 2 3.07 -7.60 20.44
CA ILE A 2 2.47 -6.46 19.74
C ILE A 2 1.63 -7.01 18.58
N GLN A 3 0.31 -6.87 18.69
CA GLN A 3 -0.66 -7.39 17.73
C GLN A 3 -0.98 -6.41 16.61
N THR A 4 -0.42 -5.21 16.62
CA THR A 4 -0.65 -4.19 15.60
C THR A 4 0.54 -4.03 14.65
N VAL A 5 0.27 -3.52 13.47
CA VAL A 5 1.26 -3.12 12.46
C VAL A 5 0.88 -1.77 11.88
N ILE A 6 1.89 -1.03 11.41
CA ILE A 6 1.70 0.21 10.65
C ILE A 6 1.70 -0.17 9.17
N VAL A 7 0.73 0.36 8.41
CA VAL A 7 0.60 0.14 6.97
C VAL A 7 0.33 1.47 6.26
N VAL A 8 0.57 1.49 4.95
CA VAL A 8 0.16 2.57 4.04
C VAL A 8 -0.94 2.06 3.12
N VAL A 9 -1.90 2.93 2.78
CA VAL A 9 -2.97 2.57 1.84
C VAL A 9 -2.41 2.45 0.42
N ILE A 10 -2.78 1.38 -0.29
CA ILE A 10 -2.52 1.23 -1.73
C ILE A 10 -3.80 1.54 -2.50
N THR A 11 -3.69 2.31 -3.58
CA THR A 11 -4.80 2.68 -4.46
C THR A 11 -4.38 2.63 -5.92
N SER A 12 -5.30 2.30 -6.81
CA SER A 12 -5.05 2.36 -8.26
C SER A 12 -5.36 3.73 -8.88
N ASN A 13 -5.69 4.75 -8.08
CA ASN A 13 -5.76 6.12 -8.57
C ASN A 13 -4.34 6.68 -8.80
N LEU A 14 -3.90 6.68 -10.05
CA LEU A 14 -2.55 7.10 -10.43
C LEU A 14 -2.32 8.61 -10.30
N GLU A 15 -3.36 9.44 -10.27
CA GLU A 15 -3.23 10.89 -10.05
C GLU A 15 -2.56 11.20 -8.71
N LEU A 16 -2.72 10.31 -7.72
CA LEU A 16 -2.09 10.46 -6.42
C LEU A 16 -0.58 10.29 -6.44
N ALA A 17 0.02 9.74 -7.51
CA ALA A 17 1.47 9.63 -7.64
C ALA A 17 2.16 11.01 -7.77
N GLU A 18 1.43 12.04 -8.18
CA GLU A 18 1.97 13.40 -8.32
C GLU A 18 2.08 14.14 -6.97
N ALA A 19 1.39 13.65 -5.93
CA ALA A 19 1.47 14.23 -4.60
C ALA A 19 2.82 13.93 -3.93
N PRO A 20 3.41 14.88 -3.18
CA PRO A 20 4.70 14.68 -2.52
C PRO A 20 4.70 13.45 -1.59
N GLY A 21 5.71 12.60 -1.77
CA GLY A 21 5.94 11.42 -0.93
C GLY A 21 5.14 10.18 -1.32
N ASN A 22 4.10 10.29 -2.17
CA ASN A 22 3.45 9.12 -2.73
C ASN A 22 4.38 8.41 -3.71
N VAL A 23 4.25 7.08 -3.77
CA VAL A 23 5.16 6.24 -4.55
C VAL A 23 4.38 5.44 -5.57
N LEU A 24 4.72 5.60 -6.85
CA LEU A 24 4.19 4.76 -7.91
C LEU A 24 4.66 3.31 -7.70
N LEU A 25 3.72 2.38 -7.81
CA LEU A 25 3.91 0.94 -7.76
C LEU A 25 3.58 0.36 -9.14
N PRO A 26 4.58 0.21 -10.04
CA PRO A 26 4.34 -0.38 -11.35
C PRO A 26 3.91 -1.85 -11.23
N LYS A 27 2.90 -2.27 -11.99
CA LYS A 27 2.47 -3.67 -12.10
C LYS A 27 3.63 -4.60 -12.42
N LYS A 28 4.56 -4.17 -13.27
CA LYS A 28 5.69 -5.01 -13.71
C LYS A 28 6.73 -5.24 -12.62
N ALA A 29 6.73 -4.42 -11.58
CA ALA A 29 7.68 -4.47 -10.46
C ALA A 29 7.00 -4.97 -9.17
N THR A 30 5.70 -5.27 -9.23
CA THR A 30 4.90 -5.72 -8.09
C THR A 30 4.04 -6.91 -8.50
N GLU A 31 3.36 -7.53 -7.55
CA GLU A 31 2.40 -8.60 -7.83
C GLU A 31 0.96 -8.07 -7.87
N LEU A 32 0.79 -6.75 -7.94
CA LEU A 32 -0.52 -6.11 -8.06
C LEU A 32 -1.11 -6.32 -9.46
N PRO A 33 -2.45 -6.42 -9.60
CA PRO A 33 -3.08 -6.67 -10.90
C PRO A 33 -2.94 -5.50 -11.90
N ARG A 34 -2.58 -4.30 -11.43
CA ARG A 34 -2.43 -3.05 -12.19
C ARG A 34 -1.51 -2.07 -11.47
N ASP A 35 -1.03 -1.08 -12.22
CA ASP A 35 -0.27 0.04 -11.66
C ASP A 35 -1.08 0.69 -10.54
N SER A 36 -0.39 0.99 -9.45
CA SER A 36 -1.01 1.52 -8.23
C SER A 36 -0.08 2.53 -7.57
N VAL A 37 -0.52 3.14 -6.47
CA VAL A 37 0.21 4.14 -5.72
C VAL A 37 0.14 3.77 -4.24
N ALA A 38 1.30 3.76 -3.57
CA ALA A 38 1.36 3.78 -2.12
C ALA A 38 1.08 5.22 -1.66
N ASN A 39 -0.07 5.41 -1.00
CA ASN A 39 -0.48 6.70 -0.46
C ASN A 39 0.16 6.93 0.91
N VAL A 40 1.34 7.55 0.92
CA VAL A 40 2.13 7.78 2.13
C VAL A 40 1.50 8.83 3.05
N SER A 41 0.54 9.61 2.55
CA SER A 41 -0.27 10.50 3.39
C SER A 41 -1.33 9.75 4.22
N GLN A 42 -1.62 8.49 3.90
CA GLN A 42 -2.61 7.65 4.58
C GLN A 42 -1.91 6.48 5.30
N VAL A 43 -1.18 6.81 6.36
CA VAL A 43 -0.57 5.84 7.28
C VAL A 43 -1.57 5.48 8.37
N ILE A 44 -1.83 4.18 8.56
CA ILE A 44 -2.75 3.69 9.60
C ILE A 44 -2.11 2.56 10.40
N THR A 45 -2.59 2.39 11.62
CA THR A 45 -2.25 1.24 12.47
C THR A 45 -3.42 0.28 12.49
N ILE A 46 -3.20 -0.98 12.12
CA ILE A 46 -4.21 -2.03 12.13
C ILE A 46 -3.80 -3.16 13.06
N ASP A 47 -4.77 -3.92 13.54
CA ASP A 47 -4.51 -5.24 14.12
C ASP A 47 -4.04 -6.21 13.01
N LYS A 48 -3.07 -7.06 13.32
CA LYS A 48 -2.54 -8.09 12.41
C LYS A 48 -3.60 -9.07 11.94
N LEU A 49 -4.69 -9.25 12.70
CA LEU A 49 -5.83 -10.09 12.32
C LEU A 49 -6.58 -9.56 11.09
N PHE A 50 -6.40 -8.30 10.70
CA PHE A 50 -6.94 -7.76 9.45
C PHE A 50 -6.08 -8.07 8.21
N LEU A 51 -4.89 -8.65 8.39
CA LEU A 51 -4.07 -9.11 7.27
C LEU A 51 -4.52 -10.52 6.89
N GLU A 52 -5.06 -10.68 5.68
CA GLU A 52 -5.57 -11.96 5.18
C GLU A 52 -4.56 -12.66 4.28
N GLU A 53 -4.43 -12.19 3.03
CA GLU A 53 -3.57 -12.79 2.01
C GLU A 53 -2.31 -11.95 1.77
N ARG A 54 -1.17 -12.61 1.65
CA ARG A 54 0.06 -11.97 1.19
C ARG A 54 0.08 -11.92 -0.34
N VAL A 55 -0.07 -10.71 -0.88
CA VAL A 55 -0.08 -10.48 -2.33
C VAL A 55 1.33 -10.43 -2.93
N GLY A 56 2.37 -10.08 -2.15
CA GLY A 56 3.74 -10.14 -2.67
C GLY A 56 4.90 -9.85 -1.73
N SER A 57 6.11 -9.71 -2.30
CA SER A 57 7.41 -9.53 -1.61
C SER A 57 8.16 -8.25 -1.95
#